data_AF-A0A820RUW8-F1
#
_entry.id   AF-A0A820RUW8-F1
#
_cell.length_a   1.000
_cell.length_b   1.000
_cell.length_c   1.000
_cell.angle_alpha   90.00
_cell.angle_beta   90.00
_cell.angle_gamma   90.00
#
_symmetry.space_group_name_H-M   'P 1'
#
loop_
_entity.id
_entity.type
_entity.pdbx_description
1 polymer ?
#
loop_
_entity_poly.entity_id
_entity_poly.type
_entity_poly.pdbx_seq_one_letter_code
_entity_poly.pdbx_strand_id
1 'polypeptide(L)' 'NRFRCPDQWQQFGGSCYYQPNATSTVYEANRTCNFTYLYNSKLMQIRNAFEFFYAAHILVTNDLSELLIAVNSNLFKNK' A
#
# COMPACT_ATOMS: atom_id res chain seq x y z
N ASN A 1 4.78 24.62 1.85
CA ASN A 1 5.22 23.23 2.12
C ASN A 1 4.83 22.32 0.97
N ARG A 2 5.80 21.84 0.18
CA ARG A 2 5.55 20.82 -0.86
C ARG A 2 5.71 19.45 -0.20
N PHE A 3 4.61 18.75 0.01
CA PHE A 3 4.65 17.34 0.40
C PHE A 3 5.39 16.56 -0.69
N ARG A 4 6.44 15.83 -0.33
CA ARG A 4 7.25 15.05 -1.26
C ARG A 4 7.45 13.65 -0.68
N CYS A 5 7.16 12.64 -1.47
CA CYS A 5 7.42 11.26 -1.10
C CYS A 5 8.92 10.96 -1.13
N PRO A 6 9.39 9.95 -0.38
CA PRO A 6 10.76 9.49 -0.48
C PRO A 6 11.12 9.02 -1.91
N ASP A 7 12.41 8.90 -2.18
CA ASP A 7 12.87 8.44 -3.49
C ASP A 7 12.34 7.03 -3.79
N GLN A 8 11.91 6.80 -5.03
CA GLN A 8 11.24 5.57 -5.49
C GLN A 8 9.81 5.34 -4.94
N TRP A 9 9.26 6.24 -4.12
CA TRP A 9 7.87 6.17 -3.69
C TRP A 9 6.98 7.00 -4.61
N GLN A 10 5.81 6.45 -4.94
CA GLN A 10 4.81 7.12 -5.76
C GLN A 10 3.85 7.94 -4.89
N GLN A 11 3.61 9.19 -5.29
CA GLN A 11 2.64 10.06 -4.64
C GLN A 11 1.27 9.90 -5.28
N PHE A 12 0.25 9.60 -4.49
CA PHE A 12 -1.14 9.58 -4.94
C PHE A 12 -2.10 9.91 -3.79
N GLY A 13 -3.13 10.73 -4.05
CA GLY A 13 -4.17 11.02 -3.05
C GLY A 13 -3.66 11.57 -1.71
N GLY A 14 -2.52 12.29 -1.70
CA GLY A 14 -1.90 12.82 -0.48
C GLY A 14 -1.15 11.78 0.37
N SER A 15 -0.95 10.57 -0.16
CA SER A 15 -0.17 9.50 0.46
C SER A 15 1.01 9.10 -0.43
N CYS A 16 1.96 8.37 0.14
CA CYS A 16 3.10 7.79 -0.57
C CYS A 16 2.99 6.27 -0.56
N TYR A 17 3.24 5.65 -1.71
CA TYR A 17 3.14 4.21 -1.90
C TYR A 17 4.45 3.66 -2.44
N TYR A 18 4.78 2.46 -2.02
CA TYR A 18 5.95 1.72 -2.49
C TYR A 18 5.54 0.29 -2.79
N GLN A 19 5.89 -0.16 -3.98
CA GLN A 19 5.65 -1.52 -4.45
C GLN A 19 7.02 -2.18 -4.67
N PRO A 20 7.44 -3.12 -3.82
CA PRO A 20 8.62 -3.93 -4.10
C PRO A 20 8.33 -4.91 -5.25
N ASN A 21 9.33 -5.18 -6.08
CA ASN A 21 9.23 -6.17 -7.18
C ASN A 21 9.32 -7.64 -6.70
N ALA A 22 9.20 -7.90 -5.40
CA ALA A 22 9.35 -9.22 -4.82
C ALA A 22 7.98 -9.79 -4.42
N THR A 23 7.70 -11.03 -4.83
CA THR A 23 6.59 -11.81 -4.27
C THR A 23 6.84 -12.05 -2.78
N SER A 24 5.79 -11.95 -1.97
CA SER A 24 5.90 -12.10 -0.52
C SER A 24 4.66 -12.80 0.02
N THR A 25 4.84 -13.55 1.09
CA THR A 25 3.72 -13.97 1.93
C THR A 25 3.14 -12.76 2.69
N VAL A 26 1.93 -12.90 3.23
CA VAL A 26 1.30 -11.86 4.07
C VAL A 26 2.20 -11.48 5.25
N TYR A 27 2.85 -12.45 5.89
CA TYR A 27 3.74 -12.22 7.02
C TYR A 27 4.98 -11.40 6.61
N GLU A 28 5.63 -11.77 5.51
CA GLU A 28 6.81 -11.07 4.99
C GLU A 28 6.48 -9.66 4.53
N ALA A 29 5.35 -9.46 3.84
CA ALA A 29 4.90 -8.14 3.42
C ALA A 29 4.66 -7.24 4.64
N ASN A 30 3.97 -7.75 5.67
CA ASN A 30 3.71 -7.00 6.89
C ASN A 30 5.00 -6.65 7.64
N ARG A 31 5.95 -7.59 7.67
CA ARG A 31 7.27 -7.32 8.22
C ARG A 31 7.98 -6.24 7.41
N THR A 32 8.10 -6.39 6.10
CA THR A 32 8.80 -5.42 5.23
C THR A 32 8.20 -4.02 5.34
N CYS A 33 6.88 -3.87 5.24
CA CYS A 33 6.25 -2.55 5.30
C CYS A 33 6.40 -1.89 6.68
N ASN A 34 6.30 -2.63 7.78
CA ASN A 34 6.41 -2.06 9.14
C ASN A 34 7.87 -1.87 9.58
N PHE A 35 8.79 -2.72 9.13
CA PHE A 35 10.22 -2.68 9.46
C PHE A 35 11.04 -1.86 8.45
N THR A 36 10.42 -1.22 7.46
CA THR A 36 11.12 -0.19 6.68
C THR A 36 11.35 1.03 7.58
N TYR A 37 12.43 0.95 8.37
CA TYR A 37 12.79 1.86 9.45
C TYR A 37 12.89 3.34 9.03
N LEU A 38 13.08 3.60 7.73
CA LEU A 38 13.31 4.94 7.21
C LEU A 38 12.03 5.79 7.09
N TYR A 39 10.85 5.17 6.93
CA TYR A 39 9.65 5.90 6.49
C TYR A 39 8.39 5.65 7.32
N ASN A 40 8.48 4.89 8.42
CA ASN A 40 7.34 4.53 9.29
C ASN A 40 6.10 4.11 8.48
N SER A 41 6.32 3.23 7.50
CA SER A 41 5.30 2.76 6.58
C SER A 41 4.51 1.59 7.16
N LYS A 42 3.46 1.21 6.44
CA LYS A 42 2.59 0.07 6.74
C LYS A 42 2.01 -0.48 5.44
N LEU A 43 1.45 -1.68 5.47
CA LEU A 43 0.72 -2.20 4.31
C LEU A 43 -0.36 -1.19 3.87
N MET A 44 -0.55 -1.09 2.56
CA MET A 44 -1.58 -0.25 1.97
C MET A 44 -2.95 -0.61 2.54
N GLN A 45 -3.72 0.40 2.94
CA GLN A 45 -5.11 0.25 3.37
C GLN A 45 -6.02 0.83 2.31
N ILE A 46 -7.23 0.28 2.18
CA ILE A 46 -8.30 0.86 1.35
C ILE A 46 -9.33 1.50 2.29
N ARG A 47 -9.30 2.83 2.37
CA ARG A 47 -10.12 3.68 3.23
C ARG A 47 -11.09 4.54 2.42
N ASN A 48 -10.83 4.71 1.13
CA ASN A 48 -11.68 5.46 0.20
C ASN A 48 -11.54 4.91 -1.23
N ALA A 49 -12.39 5.42 -2.14
CA ALA A 49 -12.42 4.99 -3.53
C ALA A 49 -11.11 5.28 -4.30
N PHE A 50 -10.40 6.37 -3.98
CA PHE A 50 -9.13 6.68 -4.64
C PHE A 50 -8.07 5.61 -4.34
N GLU A 51 -7.97 5.16 -3.10
CA GLU A 51 -7.04 4.07 -2.73
C GLU A 51 -7.41 2.75 -3.41
N PHE A 52 -8.71 2.46 -3.57
CA PHE A 52 -9.16 1.31 -4.33
C PHE A 52 -8.73 1.40 -5.81
N PHE A 53 -8.97 2.55 -6.46
CA PHE A 53 -8.56 2.74 -7.86
C PHE A 53 -7.03 2.69 -8.02
N TYR A 54 -6.27 3.19 -7.05
CA TYR A 54 -4.82 3.09 -7.08
C TYR A 54 -4.33 1.65 -6.99
N ALA A 55 -4.91 0.83 -6.09
CA ALA A 55 -4.57 -0.60 -6.02
C ALA A 55 -4.87 -1.32 -7.35
N ALA A 56 -6.03 -1.05 -7.96
CA ALA A 56 -6.41 -1.60 -9.26
C ALA A 56 -5.46 -1.15 -10.38
N HIS A 57 -5.06 0.14 -10.37
CA HIS A 57 -4.09 0.67 -11.33
C HIS A 57 -2.75 -0.06 -11.23
N ILE A 58 -2.25 -0.30 -10.02
CA ILE A 58 -0.99 -1.03 -9.79
C ILE A 58 -1.07 -2.45 -10.34
N LEU A 59 -2.17 -3.18 -10.06
CA LEU A 59 -2.38 -4.53 -10.58
C LEU A 59 -2.29 -4.57 -12.12
N VAL A 60 -3.03 -3.68 -12.79
CA VAL A 60 -3.11 -3.68 -14.27
C VAL A 60 -1.81 -3.22 -14.91
N THR A 61 -1.20 -2.15 -14.39
CA THR A 61 0.00 -1.56 -15.02
C THR A 61 1.27 -2.38 -14.83
N ASN A 62 1.33 -3.19 -13.77
CA ASN A 62 2.47 -4.06 -13.49
C ASN A 62 2.20 -5.53 -13.87
N ASP A 63 1.06 -5.82 -14.51
CA ASP A 63 0.63 -7.17 -14.90
C ASP A 63 0.69 -8.18 -13.73
N LEU A 64 0.15 -7.76 -12.57
CA LEU A 64 0.16 -8.56 -11.35
C LEU A 64 -1.15 -9.35 -11.21
N SER A 65 -1.04 -10.62 -10.82
CA SER A 65 -2.20 -11.45 -10.48
C SER A 65 -2.84 -11.07 -9.15
N GLU A 66 -2.06 -10.56 -8.20
CA GLU A 66 -2.52 -10.25 -6.85
C GLU A 66 -1.68 -9.13 -6.20
N LEU A 67 -2.29 -8.43 -5.24
CA LEU A 67 -1.67 -7.37 -4.46
C LEU A 67 -2.08 -7.51 -3.01
N LEU A 68 -1.10 -7.57 -2.12
CA LEU A 68 -1.34 -7.64 -0.68
C LEU A 68 -1.69 -6.27 -0.11
N ILE A 69 -2.84 -6.20 0.56
CA ILE A 69 -3.32 -5.00 1.24
C ILE A 69 -3.71 -5.33 2.69
N ALA A 70 -3.67 -4.32 3.56
CA ALA A 70 -4.21 -4.39 4.91
C ALA A 70 -5.70 -4.04 4.90
N VAL A 71 -6.53 -4.99 5.33
CA VAL A 71 -7.96 -4.78 5.54
C VAL A 71 -8.22 -4.50 7.02
N ASN A 72 -8.84 -3.36 7.33
CA ASN A 72 -9.24 -3.05 8.70
C ASN A 72 -10.49 -3.87 9.06
N SER A 73 -10.34 -4.89 9.90
CA SER A 73 -11.43 -5.77 10.32
C SER A 73 -12.55 -5.06 11.08
N ASN A 74 -12.27 -3.88 11.68
CA ASN A 74 -13.28 -3.09 12.37
C ASN A 74 -14.26 -2.40 11.39
N LEU A 75 -13.96 -2.33 10.09
CA LEU A 75 -14.92 -1.86 9.07
C LEU A 75 -16.17 -2.75 8.99
N PHE A 76 -16.06 -4.02 9.37
CA PHE A 76 -17.15 -4.99 9.29
C PHE A 76 -17.81 -5.28 10.64
N LYS A 77 -17.24 -4.81 11.75
CA LYS A 77 -17.76 -5.08 13.10
C LYS A 77 -18.88 -4.14 13.55
N ASN A 78 -19.16 -3.07 12.80
CA ASN A 78 -20.20 -2.09 13.10
C ASN A 78 -21.43 -2.24 12.17
N LYS A 79 -21.74 -3.47 11.74
CA LYS A 79 -22.98 -3.80 11.02
C LYS A 79 -23.84 -4.74 11.84
#